data_AF-A0A1H4RRU4-F1
#
_entry.id   AF-A0A1H4RRU4-F1
#
_cell.length_a   1.000
_cell.length_b   1.000
_cell.length_c   1.000
_cell.angle_alpha   90.00
_cell.angle_beta   90.00
_cell.angle_gamma   90.00
#
_symmetry.space_group_name_H-M   'P 1'
#
loop_
_entity.id
_entity.type
_entity.pdbx_description
1 polymer ?
#
loop_
_entity_poly.entity_id
_entity_poly.type
_entity_poly.pdbx_seq_one_letter_code
_entity_poly.pdbx_strand_id
1 'polypeptide(L)' 'MFESAEVEKIVEMTIAHTRHLLVEGTVRVDIAIMGVRKVAAELEEVSPGHPAISRLMRFQDGLGLASAIDAAPPSSLQA' A
#
# COMPACT_ATOMS: atom_id res chain seq x y z
N MET A 1 16.11 13.77 -9.23
CA MET A 1 15.07 14.13 -8.25
C MET A 1 13.79 14.27 -9.04
N PHE A 2 12.73 13.52 -8.71
CA PHE A 2 11.45 13.58 -9.44
C PHE A 2 10.74 14.92 -9.22
N GLU A 3 9.94 15.34 -10.20
CA GLU A 3 8.99 16.43 -10.01
C GLU A 3 7.88 15.98 -9.05
N SER A 4 7.36 16.92 -8.24
CA SER A 4 6.35 16.60 -7.21
C SER A 4 5.09 15.96 -7.82
N ALA A 5 4.62 16.45 -8.97
CA ALA A 5 3.47 15.89 -9.69
C ALA A 5 3.73 14.46 -10.18
N GLU A 6 4.97 14.10 -10.47
CA GLU A 6 5.33 12.76 -10.91
C GLU A 6 5.26 11.76 -9.75
N VAL A 7 5.77 12.13 -8.56
CA VAL A 7 5.65 11.32 -7.35
C VAL A 7 4.18 11.10 -6.98
N GLU A 8 3.35 12.13 -7.08
CA GLU A 8 1.90 12.01 -6.85
C GLU A 8 1.24 11.01 -7.81
N LYS A 9 1.56 11.11 -9.11
CA LYS A 9 1.05 10.19 -10.13
C LYS A 9 1.48 8.75 -9.87
N ILE A 10 2.74 8.51 -9.49
CA ILE A 10 3.25 7.17 -9.17
C ILE A 10 2.48 6.60 -7.98
N VAL A 11 2.30 7.38 -6.91
CA VAL A 11 1.54 6.96 -5.73
C VAL A 11 0.11 6.59 -6.09
N GLU A 12 -0.59 7.44 -6.84
CA GLU A 12 -1.98 7.22 -7.23
C GLU A 12 -2.14 6.00 -8.14
N MET A 13 -1.27 5.87 -9.15
CA MET A 13 -1.26 4.72 -10.04
C MET A 13 -0.95 3.42 -9.28
N THR A 14 -0.02 3.45 -8.33
CA THR A 14 0.33 2.28 -7.51
C THR A 14 -0.86 1.83 -6.67
N ILE A 15 -1.52 2.75 -5.95
CA ILE A 15 -2.70 2.43 -5.14
C ILE A 15 -3.82 1.88 -6.02
N ALA A 16 -4.12 2.54 -7.15
CA ALA A 16 -5.16 2.09 -8.05
C ALA A 16 -4.88 0.70 -8.62
N HIS A 17 -3.64 0.47 -9.06
CA HIS A 17 -3.22 -0.82 -9.62
C HIS A 17 -3.25 -1.94 -8.59
N THR A 18 -2.73 -1.71 -7.38
CA THR A 18 -2.80 -2.70 -6.30
C THR A 18 -4.25 -3.05 -5.94
N ARG A 19 -5.14 -2.06 -5.84
CA ARG A 19 -6.57 -2.32 -5.58
C ARG A 19 -7.20 -3.19 -6.66
N HIS A 20 -6.91 -2.90 -7.92
CA HIS A 20 -7.42 -3.67 -9.05
C HIS A 20 -6.99 -5.14 -8.95
N LEU A 21 -5.70 -5.42 -8.76
CA LEU A 21 -5.19 -6.79 -8.64
C LEU A 21 -5.77 -7.57 -7.45
N LEU A 22 -6.01 -6.90 -6.33
CA LEU A 22 -6.63 -7.50 -5.15
C LEU A 22 -8.11 -7.84 -5.39
N VAL A 23 -8.86 -6.94 -6.05
CA VAL A 23 -10.28 -7.16 -6.38
C VAL A 23 -10.43 -8.30 -7.40
N GLU A 24 -9.53 -8.39 -8.38
CA GLU A 24 -9.53 -9.48 -9.36
C GLU A 24 -9.06 -10.82 -8.77
N GLY A 25 -8.54 -10.83 -7.54
CA GLY A 25 -7.99 -12.03 -6.92
C GLY A 25 -6.71 -12.54 -7.58
N THR A 26 -6.04 -11.71 -8.39
CA THR A 26 -4.82 -12.08 -9.12
C THR A 26 -3.57 -12.00 -8.24
N VAL A 27 -3.63 -11.24 -7.13
CA VAL A 27 -2.54 -11.09 -6.17
C VAL A 27 -3.05 -11.30 -4.75
N ARG A 28 -2.24 -11.97 -3.92
CA ARG A 28 -2.50 -12.12 -2.48
C ARG A 28 -2.15 -10.84 -1.72
N VAL A 29 -2.87 -10.57 -0.63
CA VAL A 29 -2.72 -9.33 0.18
C VAL A 29 -1.29 -9.15 0.72
N ASP A 30 -0.63 -10.23 1.14
CA ASP A 30 0.76 -10.19 1.63
C ASP A 30 1.75 -9.76 0.54
N ILE A 31 1.58 -10.26 -0.69
CA ILE A 31 2.38 -9.86 -1.85
C ILE A 31 2.13 -8.39 -2.21
N ALA A 32 0.87 -7.95 -2.17
CA ALA A 32 0.52 -6.55 -2.40
C ALA A 32 1.17 -5.61 -1.37
N ILE A 33 1.16 -5.98 -0.08
CA ILE A 33 1.84 -5.23 0.99
C ILE A 33 3.34 -5.10 0.71
N MET A 34 4.00 -6.19 0.32
CA MET A 34 5.43 -6.16 -0.01
C MET A 34 5.74 -5.24 -1.20
N GLY A 35 4.93 -5.31 -2.27
CA GLY A 35 5.10 -4.48 -3.45
C GLY A 35 4.93 -2.99 -3.13
N VAL A 36 3.86 -2.62 -2.43
CA VAL A 36 3.59 -1.24 -2.01
C VAL A 36 4.71 -0.70 -1.10
N ARG A 37 5.20 -1.52 -0.16
CA ARG A 37 6.33 -1.14 0.71
C ARG A 37 7.60 -0.86 -0.09
N LYS A 38 7.90 -1.68 -1.10
CA LYS A 38 9.08 -1.48 -1.93
C LYS A 38 9.00 -0.19 -2.75
N VAL A 39 7.85 0.10 -3.36
CA VAL A 39 7.64 1.38 -4.07
C VAL A 39 7.79 2.57 -3.13
N ALA A 40 7.24 2.50 -1.91
CA ALA A 40 7.39 3.56 -0.92
C ALA A 40 8.87 3.80 -0.54
N ALA A 41 9.66 2.73 -0.35
CA ALA A 41 11.07 2.83 -0.06
C ALA A 41 11.86 3.45 -1.22
N GLU A 42 11.61 3.01 -2.45
CA GLU A 42 12.26 3.56 -3.65
C GLU A 42 11.92 5.04 -3.83
N LEU A 43 10.66 5.44 -3.59
CA LEU A 43 10.24 6.85 -3.64
C LEU A 43 10.92 7.69 -2.54
N GLU A 44 11.08 7.15 -1.33
CA GLU A 44 11.74 7.87 -0.23
C GLU A 44 13.23 8.08 -0.51
N GLU A 45 13.90 7.15 -1.19
CA GLU A 45 15.31 7.31 -1.60
C GLU A 45 15.50 8.42 -2.63
N VAL A 46 14.60 8.54 -3.60
CA VAL A 46 14.71 9.48 -4.73
C VAL A 46 14.03 10.83 -4.49
N SER A 47 13.06 10.87 -3.56
CA SER A 47 12.26 12.03 -3.19
C SER A 47 11.94 12.01 -1.67
N PRO A 48 12.95 12.19 -0.81
CA PRO A 48 12.78 12.06 0.65
C PRO A 48 11.75 13.05 1.20
N GLY A 49 10.91 12.58 2.12
CA GLY A 49 9.91 13.40 2.81
C GLY A 49 8.77 13.90 1.93
N HIS A 50 8.62 13.38 0.71
CA HIS A 50 7.54 13.82 -0.17
C HIS A 50 6.16 13.44 0.41
N PRO A 51 5.22 14.38 0.57
CA PRO A 51 3.97 14.15 1.31
C PRO A 51 3.07 13.06 0.71
N ALA A 52 3.19 12.81 -0.60
CA ALA A 52 2.46 11.75 -1.27
C ALA A 52 2.87 10.35 -0.80
N ILE A 53 4.12 10.14 -0.36
CA ILE A 53 4.62 8.83 0.09
C ILE A 53 3.84 8.37 1.33
N SER A 54 3.45 9.29 2.22
CA SER A 54 2.62 8.98 3.39
C SER A 54 1.20 8.49 3.02
N ARG A 55 0.69 8.78 1.83
CA ARG A 55 -0.56 8.18 1.33
C ARG A 55 -0.35 6.70 0.99
N LEU A 56 0.78 6.38 0.37
CA LEU A 56 1.14 5.01 0.00
C LEU A 56 1.39 4.13 1.24
N MET A 57 2.07 4.67 2.26
CA MET A 57 2.26 3.97 3.54
C MET A 57 0.94 3.69 4.27
N ARG A 58 0.04 4.69 4.37
CA ARG A 58 -1.29 4.48 4.96
C ARG A 58 -2.12 3.44 4.20
N PHE A 59 -1.99 3.40 2.88
CA PHE A 59 -2.63 2.36 2.08
C PHE A 59 -2.09 0.96 2.42
N GLN A 60 -0.75 0.81 2.53
CA GLN A 60 -0.11 -0.43 2.98
C GLN A 60 -0.61 -0.87 4.37
N ASP A 61 -0.74 0.05 5.32
CA ASP A 61 -1.23 -0.24 6.67
C ASP A 61 -2.68 -0.74 6.65
N GLY A 62 -3.52 -0.14 5.80
CA GLY A 62 -4.89 -0.59 5.59
C GLY A 62 -4.98 -2.02 5.03
N LEU A 63 -4.08 -2.39 4.12
CA LEU A 63 -3.97 -3.77 3.64
C LEU A 63 -3.54 -4.73 4.75
N GLY A 64 -2.60 -4.31 5.61
CA GLY A 64 -2.15 -5.10 6.75
C GLY A 64 -3.26 -5.35 7.77
N LEU A 65 -4.06 -4.31 8.08
CA LEU A 65 -5.20 -4.43 8.97
C LEU A 65 -6.27 -5.37 8.42
N ALA A 66 -6.62 -5.25 7.12
CA ALA A 66 -7.58 -6.14 6.47
C ALA A 66 -7.11 -7.60 6.53
N SER A 67 -5.83 -7.85 6.23
CA SER A 67 -5.24 -9.20 6.31
C SER A 67 -5.26 -9.77 7.73
N ALA A 68 -5.06 -8.93 8.75
CA ALA A 68 -5.07 -9.37 10.14
C ALA A 68 -6.48 -9.72 10.62
N ILE A 69 -7.50 -8.97 10.17
CA ILE A 69 -8.91 -9.26 10.46
C ILE A 69 -9.31 -10.59 9.83
N ASP A 70 -8.96 -10.83 8.57
CA ASP A 70 -9.26 -12.11 7.88
C ASP A 70 -8.54 -13.31 8.52
N ALA A 71 -7.36 -13.08 9.11
CA ALA A 71 -6.58 -14.13 9.79
C ALA A 71 -6.99 -14.33 11.27
N ALA A 72 -7.75 -13.41 11.86
CA ALA A 72 -8.15 -13.51 13.25
C ALA A 72 -9.21 -14.62 13.43
N PRO A 73 -9.04 -15.53 14.39
CA PRO A 73 -10.09 -16.50 14.69
C PRO A 73 -11.35 -15.77 15.16
N PRO A 74 -12.56 -16.25 14.80
CA PRO A 74 -13.83 -15.57 15.10
C PRO A 74 -14.07 -15.21 16.58
N SER A 75 -13.36 -15.85 17.51
CA SER A 75 -13.44 -15.62 18.95
C SER A 75 -12.70 -14.37 19.45
N SER A 76 -11.87 -13.73 18.62
CA SER A 76 -10.98 -12.62 19.07
C SER A 76 -11.62 -11.22 18.99
N LEU A 77 -12.85 -11.09 18.48
CA LEU A 77 -13.55 -9.81 18.28
C LEU A 77 -14.78 -9.64 19.18
N GLN A 78 -14.72 -10.13 20.42
CA GLN A 78 -15.66 -9.73 21.47
C GLN A 78 -15.14 -8.46 22.13
N ALA A 79 -15.86 -7.35 21.90
CA ALA A 79 -15.68 -6.06 22.56
C ALA A 79 -16.31 -6.06 23.95
#